data_AF-A0A7C3H345-F1
#
_entry.id   AF-A0A7C3H345-F1
#
_cell.length_a   1.000
_cell.length_b   1.000
_cell.length_c   1.000
_cell.angle_alpha   90.00
_cell.angle_beta   90.00
_cell.angle_gamma   90.00
#
_symmetry.space_group_name_H-M   'P 1'
#
loop_
_entity.id
_entity.type
_entity.pdbx_description
1 polymer ?
#
loop_
_entity_poly.entity_id
_entity_poly.type
_entity_poly.pdbx_seq_one_letter_code
_entity_poly.pdbx_strand_id
1 'polypeptide(L)'
;MTKLENLNPGAVIKGILPHEPVTIINVTWHGSDAVEVTYKDAQGQAGNELLFRDSESRLELVTTGEPWRTDVDGRLLKLASEARRIQLGYLFDPFLAVHTSLIDPLPQQITGADGIPLQGTIEASLHG
;
A
#
# COMPACT_ATOMS: atom_id res chain seq x y z
N MET A 1 -18.40 15.82 -25.83
CA MET A 1 -17.06 15.76 -26.46
C MET A 1 -16.06 15.43 -25.38
N THR A 2 -15.39 14.29 -25.52
CA THR A 2 -14.35 13.85 -24.59
C THR A 2 -13.05 14.54 -24.99
N LYS A 3 -12.41 15.25 -24.06
CA LYS A 3 -11.08 15.80 -24.31
C LYS A 3 -10.00 14.77 -24.02
N LEU A 4 -8.83 14.91 -24.65
CA LEU A 4 -7.68 14.04 -24.36
C LEU A 4 -7.25 14.11 -22.89
N GLU A 5 -7.51 15.23 -22.19
CA GLU A 5 -7.17 15.38 -20.77
C GLU A 5 -8.04 14.51 -19.83
N ASN A 6 -9.14 13.95 -20.33
CA ASN A 6 -9.98 13.02 -19.56
C ASN A 6 -9.57 11.55 -19.74
N LEU A 7 -8.56 11.28 -20.57
CA LEU A 7 -8.01 9.95 -20.78
C LEU A 7 -7.12 9.60 -19.58
N ASN A 8 -7.68 8.84 -18.65
CA ASN A 8 -6.97 8.34 -17.49
C ASN A 8 -6.85 6.81 -17.54
N PRO A 9 -5.78 6.23 -16.98
CA PRO A 9 -5.72 4.79 -16.73
C PRO A 9 -6.98 4.29 -16.00
N GLY A 10 -7.52 3.17 -16.46
CA GLY A 10 -8.77 2.58 -15.98
C GLY A 10 -10.04 3.13 -16.64
N ALA A 11 -9.94 4.17 -17.49
CA ALA A 11 -11.11 4.70 -18.19
C ALA A 11 -11.57 3.75 -19.30
N VAL A 12 -12.89 3.69 -19.52
CA VAL A 12 -13.49 2.92 -20.61
C VAL A 12 -13.95 3.87 -21.71
N ILE A 13 -13.44 3.67 -22.92
CA ILE A 13 -13.60 4.61 -24.02
C ILE A 13 -14.05 3.90 -25.29
N LYS A 14 -14.98 4.52 -26.01
CA LYS A 14 -15.40 4.13 -27.35
C LYS A 14 -14.80 5.06 -28.39
N GLY A 15 -14.56 4.51 -29.59
CA GLY A 15 -14.04 5.27 -30.73
C GLY A 15 -12.51 5.20 -30.92
N ILE A 16 -11.81 4.48 -30.03
CA ILE A 16 -10.43 4.01 -30.28
C ILE A 16 -10.51 2.83 -31.26
N LEU A 17 -11.21 1.76 -30.88
CA LEU A 17 -11.60 0.69 -31.82
C LEU A 17 -12.99 0.96 -32.43
N PRO A 18 -13.23 0.60 -33.70
CA PRO A 18 -14.51 0.86 -34.38
C PRO A 18 -15.72 0.11 -33.81
N HIS A 19 -15.49 -1.05 -33.18
CA HIS A 19 -16.57 -1.99 -32.84
C HIS A 19 -16.78 -2.19 -31.35
N GLU A 20 -15.80 -1.87 -30.52
CA GLU A 20 -15.86 -2.18 -29.09
C GLU A 20 -15.24 -1.09 -28.21
N PRO A 21 -15.78 -0.91 -26.98
CA PRO A 21 -15.12 -0.09 -25.98
C PRO A 21 -13.84 -0.76 -25.52
N VAL A 22 -12.82 0.05 -25.26
CA VAL A 22 -11.53 -0.40 -24.74
C VAL A 22 -11.27 0.21 -23.38
N THR A 23 -10.52 -0.49 -22.55
CA THR A 23 -10.08 0.01 -21.25
C THR A 23 -8.66 0.55 -21.37
N ILE A 24 -8.45 1.80 -20.99
CA ILE A 24 -7.13 2.41 -20.99
C ILE A 24 -6.27 1.78 -19.89
N ILE A 25 -5.11 1.26 -20.26
CA ILE A 25 -4.10 0.77 -19.33
C ILE A 25 -3.09 1.89 -19.01
N ASN A 26 -2.66 2.63 -20.03
CA ASN A 26 -1.64 3.67 -19.89
C ASN A 26 -1.88 4.82 -20.86
N VAL A 27 -1.41 6.01 -20.48
CA VAL A 27 -1.54 7.26 -21.25
C VAL A 27 -0.21 7.99 -21.21
N THR A 28 0.41 8.19 -22.37
CA THR A 28 1.70 8.87 -22.52
C THR A 28 1.55 10.09 -23.40
N TRP A 29 1.80 11.27 -22.85
CA TRP A 29 1.70 12.53 -23.60
C TRP A 29 2.96 12.82 -24.40
N HIS A 30 2.76 13.19 -25.66
CA HIS A 30 3.81 13.65 -26.58
C HIS A 30 3.56 15.12 -26.90
N GLY A 31 4.10 16.01 -26.07
CA GLY A 31 3.83 17.45 -26.17
C GLY A 31 2.42 17.82 -25.72
N SER A 32 1.80 18.80 -26.38
CA SER A 32 0.47 19.32 -26.05
C SER A 32 -0.67 18.73 -26.87
N ASP A 33 -0.38 18.10 -28.01
CA ASP A 33 -1.38 17.81 -29.05
C ASP A 33 -1.51 16.34 -29.43
N ALA A 34 -0.60 15.50 -28.93
CA ALA A 34 -0.59 14.07 -29.18
C ALA A 34 -0.50 13.29 -27.87
N VAL A 35 -1.27 12.21 -27.78
CA VAL A 35 -1.27 11.29 -26.65
C VAL A 35 -1.30 9.86 -27.15
N GLU A 36 -0.36 9.07 -26.67
CA GLU A 36 -0.27 7.64 -26.94
C GLU A 36 -1.01 6.88 -25.85
N VAL A 37 -2.03 6.12 -26.25
CA VAL A 37 -2.85 5.34 -25.33
C VAL A 37 -2.59 3.85 -25.52
N THR A 38 -2.17 3.19 -24.44
CA THR A 38 -2.17 1.74 -24.37
C THR A 38 -3.49 1.29 -23.79
N TYR A 39 -4.19 0.40 -24.48
CA TYR A 39 -5.52 -0.06 -24.09
C TYR A 39 -5.63 -1.58 -24.12
N LYS A 40 -6.69 -2.09 -23.51
CA LYS A 40 -7.10 -3.50 -23.54
C LYS A 40 -8.51 -3.60 -24.11
N ASP A 41 -8.71 -4.49 -25.08
CA ASP A 41 -10.05 -4.83 -25.56
C ASP A 41 -10.82 -5.72 -24.56
N ALA A 42 -12.06 -6.08 -24.90
CA ALA A 42 -12.90 -6.93 -24.06
C ALA A 42 -12.40 -8.39 -23.99
N GLN A 43 -11.63 -8.83 -24.98
CA GLN A 43 -11.06 -10.16 -25.13
C GLN A 43 -9.70 -10.27 -24.42
N GLY A 44 -9.19 -9.15 -23.94
CA GLY A 44 -7.98 -9.00 -23.17
C GLY A 44 -6.70 -8.76 -23.98
N GLN A 45 -6.79 -8.46 -25.27
CA GLN A 45 -5.65 -8.11 -26.10
C GLN A 45 -5.25 -6.66 -25.84
N ALA A 46 -3.94 -6.45 -25.71
CA ALA A 46 -3.38 -5.12 -25.53
C ALA A 46 -3.06 -4.50 -26.89
N GLY A 47 -3.45 -3.24 -27.07
CA GLY A 47 -3.15 -2.44 -28.24
C GLY A 47 -2.57 -1.10 -27.84
N ASN A 48 -2.01 -0.39 -28.81
CA ASN A 48 -1.49 0.95 -28.64
C ASN A 48 -1.93 1.82 -29.83
N GLU A 49 -2.37 3.04 -29.55
CA GLU A 49 -2.80 4.00 -30.57
C GLU A 49 -2.35 5.40 -30.21
N LEU A 50 -1.85 6.13 -31.21
CA LEU A 50 -1.52 7.55 -31.10
C LEU A 50 -2.74 8.39 -31.47
N LEU A 51 -3.25 9.13 -30.50
CA LEU A 51 -4.40 10.02 -30.65
C LEU A 51 -3.95 11.48 -30.73
N PHE A 52 -4.54 12.23 -31.65
CA PHE A 52 -4.35 13.68 -31.81
C PHE A 52 -5.60 14.44 -31.41
N ARG A 53 -5.51 15.75 -31.16
CA ARG A 53 -6.66 16.59 -30.79
C ARG A 53 -7.83 16.51 -31.77
N ASP A 54 -7.58 16.37 -33.07
CA ASP A 54 -8.64 16.20 -34.08
C ASP A 54 -9.48 14.92 -33.86
N SER A 55 -8.88 13.92 -33.20
CA SER A 55 -9.52 12.65 -32.86
C SER A 55 -10.44 12.77 -31.63
N GLU A 56 -10.40 13.86 -30.85
CA GLU A 56 -11.31 14.08 -29.72
C GLU A 56 -12.79 14.00 -30.12
N SER A 57 -13.10 14.41 -31.35
CA SER A 57 -14.44 14.38 -31.91
C SER A 57 -15.04 12.97 -32.05
N ARG A 58 -14.19 11.95 -32.24
CA ARG A 58 -14.61 10.54 -32.36
C ARG A 58 -14.64 9.78 -31.03
N LEU A 59 -14.06 10.36 -29.96
CA LEU A 59 -13.90 9.69 -28.68
C LEU A 59 -15.10 9.95 -27.77
N GLU A 60 -15.62 8.87 -27.18
CA GLU A 60 -16.69 8.91 -26.20
C GLU A 60 -16.24 8.22 -24.91
N LEU A 61 -16.28 8.96 -23.80
CA LEU A 61 -15.94 8.43 -22.48
C LEU A 61 -17.17 7.74 -21.91
N VAL A 62 -17.10 6.42 -21.75
CA VAL A 62 -18.20 5.60 -21.21
C VAL A 62 -18.12 5.56 -19.68
N THR A 63 -16.92 5.33 -19.15
CA THR A 63 -16.66 5.28 -17.71
C THR A 63 -15.38 6.06 -17.42
N THR A 64 -15.46 7.01 -16.49
CA THR A 64 -14.27 7.70 -15.98
C THR A 64 -13.37 6.68 -15.28
N GLY A 65 -12.11 6.61 -15.69
CA GLY A 65 -11.11 5.84 -14.99
C GLY A 65 -10.93 6.43 -13.60
N GLU A 66 -11.20 5.65 -12.57
CA GLU A 66 -10.90 6.04 -11.20
C GLU A 66 -9.58 5.37 -10.84
N PRO A 67 -8.43 6.04 -11.06
CA PRO A 67 -7.12 5.40 -11.04
C PRO A 67 -6.79 4.78 -9.68
N TRP A 68 -7.31 5.34 -8.60
CA TRP A 68 -7.40 4.74 -7.27
C TRP A 68 -8.28 5.67 -6.41
N ARG A 69 -9.36 5.17 -5.82
CA ARG A 69 -10.02 5.90 -4.71
C ARG A 69 -9.18 5.69 -3.45
N THR A 70 -8.32 6.64 -3.10
CA THR A 70 -7.75 6.67 -1.75
C THR A 70 -8.71 7.45 -0.87
N ASP A 71 -9.93 6.94 -0.69
CA ASP A 71 -10.78 7.37 0.43
C ASP A 71 -10.30 6.65 1.71
N VAL A 72 -9.02 6.79 2.00
CA VAL A 72 -8.38 6.22 3.17
C VAL A 72 -8.17 7.37 4.13
N ASP A 73 -8.92 7.38 5.23
CA ASP A 73 -8.73 8.35 6.30
C ASP A 73 -7.31 8.19 6.89
N GLY A 74 -6.46 9.19 6.65
CA GLY A 74 -5.09 9.23 7.15
C GLY A 74 -5.00 9.13 8.68
N ARG A 75 -6.04 9.52 9.43
CA ARG A 75 -6.11 9.33 10.88
C ARG A 75 -6.26 7.86 11.25
N LEU A 76 -7.12 7.13 10.55
CA LEU A 76 -7.31 5.68 10.72
C LEU A 76 -6.05 4.91 10.34
N LEU A 77 -5.40 5.29 9.23
CA LEU A 77 -4.12 4.70 8.83
C LEU A 77 -3.05 4.91 9.91
N LYS A 78 -2.89 6.15 10.40
CA LYS A 78 -1.94 6.46 11.48
C LYS A 78 -2.24 5.68 12.76
N LEU A 79 -3.50 5.61 13.17
CA LEU A 79 -3.91 4.90 14.37
C LEU A 79 -3.60 3.40 14.26
N ALA A 80 -3.91 2.78 13.12
CA ALA A 80 -3.62 1.38 12.86
C ALA A 80 -2.10 1.10 12.83
N SER A 81 -1.31 1.98 12.21
CA SER A 81 0.15 1.88 12.20
C SER A 81 0.75 2.00 13.60
N GLU A 82 0.28 2.94 14.43
CA GLU A 82 0.74 3.10 15.82
C GLU A 82 0.35 1.91 16.70
N ALA A 83 -0.89 1.40 16.57
CA ALA A 83 -1.32 0.21 17.27
C ALA A 83 -0.45 -1.00 16.91
N ARG A 84 -0.11 -1.15 15.63
CA ARG A 84 0.78 -2.22 15.15
C ARG A 84 2.21 -2.06 15.66
N ARG A 85 2.74 -0.83 15.72
CA ARG A 85 4.07 -0.52 16.28
C ARG A 85 4.16 -0.94 17.75
N ILE A 86 3.13 -0.62 18.55
CA ILE A 86 3.05 -1.05 19.95
C ILE A 86 2.91 -2.57 20.04
N GLN A 87 2.01 -3.15 19.26
CA GLN A 87 1.77 -4.60 19.26
C GLN A 87 3.03 -5.39 18.93
N LEU A 88 3.91 -4.90 18.05
CA LEU A 88 5.15 -5.60 17.69
C LEU A 88 6.35 -5.19 18.56
N GLY A 89 6.20 -4.20 19.44
CA GLY A 89 7.28 -3.71 20.30
C GLY A 89 7.89 -4.81 21.17
N TYR A 90 7.10 -5.79 21.61
CA TYR A 90 7.56 -6.91 22.45
C TYR A 90 8.59 -7.81 21.74
N LEU A 91 8.64 -7.83 20.40
CA LEU A 91 9.63 -8.61 19.66
C LEU A 91 11.02 -7.96 19.72
N PHE A 92 11.09 -6.66 19.96
CA PHE A 92 12.34 -5.89 19.98
C PHE A 92 12.78 -5.55 21.41
N ASP A 93 11.86 -5.58 22.36
CA ASP A 93 12.13 -5.55 23.79
C ASP A 93 11.02 -6.33 24.54
N PRO A 94 11.25 -7.60 24.91
CA PRO A 94 10.28 -8.42 25.65
C PRO A 94 9.87 -7.84 27.00
N PHE A 95 10.64 -6.92 27.57
CA PHE A 95 10.40 -6.27 28.86
C PHE A 95 9.95 -4.81 28.73
N LEU A 96 9.59 -4.34 27.53
CA LEU A 96 9.19 -2.95 27.25
C LEU A 96 8.10 -2.43 28.21
N ALA A 97 7.16 -3.29 28.62
CA ALA A 97 6.09 -2.94 29.54
C ALA A 97 6.56 -2.73 31.01
N VAL A 98 7.65 -3.37 31.41
CA VAL A 98 8.25 -3.23 32.76
C VAL A 98 8.98 -1.89 32.87
N HIS A 99 9.66 -1.47 31.80
CA HIS A 99 10.44 -0.23 31.76
C HIS A 99 9.59 1.05 31.70
N THR A 100 8.32 0.97 31.29
CA THR A 100 7.38 2.12 31.27
C THR A 100 6.43 2.16 32.46
N SER A 101 6.53 1.20 33.37
CA SER A 101 5.70 1.14 34.58
C SER A 101 6.21 2.12 35.64
N LEU A 102 5.29 2.86 36.26
CA LEU A 102 5.56 3.74 37.42
C LEU A 102 5.71 2.96 38.75
N ILE A 103 5.79 1.63 38.69
CA ILE A 103 5.88 0.74 39.85
C ILE A 103 7.25 0.10 39.84
N ASP A 104 8.00 0.29 40.93
CA ASP A 104 9.32 -0.32 41.16
C ASP A 104 9.13 -1.83 41.41
N PRO A 105 9.56 -2.71 40.48
CA PRO A 105 9.27 -4.14 40.61
C PRO A 105 10.18 -4.77 41.68
N LEU A 106 9.59 -5.45 42.66
CA LEU A 106 10.36 -6.24 43.64
C LEU A 106 11.06 -7.42 42.93
N PRO A 107 12.27 -7.84 43.36
CA PRO A 107 13.07 -8.87 42.66
C PRO A 107 12.34 -10.19 42.41
N GLN A 108 11.36 -10.51 43.25
CA GLN A 108 10.54 -11.71 43.20
C GLN A 108 9.53 -11.69 42.03
N GLN A 109 9.21 -10.51 41.48
CA GLN A 109 8.16 -10.32 40.47
C GLN A 109 8.69 -10.37 39.02
N ILE A 110 10.00 -10.48 38.82
CA ILE A 110 10.60 -10.67 37.48
C ILE A 110 10.68 -12.15 37.11
N THR A 111 10.70 -13.04 38.12
CA THR A 111 10.90 -14.50 37.97
C THR A 111 9.57 -15.27 37.86
N GLY A 112 8.56 -14.66 37.27
CA GLY A 112 7.21 -15.23 37.20
C GLY A 112 6.75 -15.59 35.79
N ALA A 113 7.59 -16.23 34.96
CA ALA A 113 7.12 -16.82 33.69
C ALA A 113 7.98 -18.00 33.18
N ASP A 114 9.29 -18.00 33.42
CA ASP A 114 10.14 -19.08 32.92
C ASP A 114 10.65 -19.93 34.09
N GLY A 115 9.90 -21.01 34.37
CA GLY A 115 10.19 -22.01 35.40
C GLY A 115 11.43 -22.85 35.07
N ILE A 116 12.62 -22.25 35.13
CA ILE A 116 13.89 -22.98 35.08
C ILE A 116 14.61 -22.79 36.43
N PRO A 117 14.73 -23.84 37.26
CA PRO A 117 15.58 -23.76 38.44
C PRO A 117 17.05 -23.76 37.98
N LEU A 118 17.76 -22.66 38.20
CA LEU A 118 19.23 -22.66 38.13
C LEU A 118 19.77 -23.38 39.37
N GLN A 119 19.78 -24.71 39.31
CA GLN A 119 20.49 -25.55 40.24
C GLN A 119 21.84 -25.90 39.61
N GLY A 120 22.91 -25.25 40.08
CA GLY A 120 24.25 -25.41 39.53
C GLY A 120 25.31 -24.73 40.38
N THR A 121 25.68 -25.40 41.46
CA THR A 121 27.04 -25.54 42.02
C THR A 121 28.07 -24.43 41.73
N ILE A 122 28.42 -23.67 42.77
CA ILE A 122 29.83 -23.29 43.00
C ILE A 122 30.15 -23.68 44.44
N GLU A 123 30.77 -24.85 44.60
CA GLU A 123 31.49 -25.20 45.81
C GLU A 123 32.75 -24.33 45.95
N ALA A 124 32.99 -23.96 47.20
CA ALA A 124 34.22 -23.53 47.84
C ALA A 124 35.51 -23.48 47.00
N SER A 125 36.14 -22.30 47.00
CA SER A 125 37.59 -22.21 47.14
C SER A 125 37.91 -21.27 48.30
N LEU A 126 38.21 -21.88 49.45
CA LEU A 126 38.95 -21.28 50.55
C LEU A 126 40.31 -20.80 50.05
N HIS A 127 40.71 -19.58 50.39
CA HIS A 127 42.12 -19.21 50.59
C HIS A 127 42.24 -18.22 51.75
N GLY A 128 43.08 -18.64 52.71
CA GLY A 128 43.96 -17.89 53.61
C GLY A 128 43.67 -16.44 53.91
#